data_AF-A0A8B9FG56-F1
#
_entry.id   AF-A0A8B9FG56-F1
#
_cell.length_a   1.000
_cell.length_b   1.000
_cell.length_c   1.000
_cell.angle_alpha   90.00
_cell.angle_beta   90.00
_cell.angle_gamma   90.00
#
_symmetry.space_group_name_H-M   'P 1'
#
loop_
_entity.id
_entity.type
_entity.pdbx_description
1 polymer ?
#
loop_
_entity_poly.entity_id
_entity_poly.type
_entity_poly.pdbx_seq_one_letter_code
_entity_poly.pdbx_strand_id
1 'polypeptide(L)' 'MPLFSKSHKNPAEIVKILKENMAILEKQEKKTDKASEEVSKSLSHLQKLWLSWRKSCTTVAF' A
#
# COMPACT_ATOMS: atom_id res chain seq x y z
N MET A 1 -15.23 -13.09 -7.08
CA MET A 1 -14.51 -12.43 -8.20
C MET A 1 -13.01 -12.41 -7.90
N PRO A 2 -12.16 -13.14 -8.64
CA PRO A 2 -10.72 -13.08 -8.48
C PRO A 2 -10.16 -11.99 -9.41
N LEU A 3 -9.99 -10.78 -8.88
CA LEU A 3 -9.38 -9.66 -9.60
C LEU A 3 -8.03 -9.33 -8.94
N PHE A 4 -7.09 -10.28 -9.02
CA PHE A 4 -5.70 -10.11 -8.61
C PHE A 4 -4.73 -10.16 -9.79
N SER A 5 -5.22 -9.98 -11.01
CA SER A 5 -4.39 -10.12 -12.21
C SER A 5 -3.42 -8.97 -12.46
N LYS A 6 -3.35 -7.92 -11.61
CA LYS A 6 -2.38 -6.81 -11.78
C LYS A 6 -1.90 -6.14 -10.47
N SER A 7 -1.65 -6.87 -9.38
CA SER A 7 -0.95 -6.28 -8.22
C SER A 7 0.56 -6.22 -8.50
N HIS A 8 0.95 -5.41 -9.46
CA HIS A 8 2.33 -5.26 -9.94
C HIS A 8 3.26 -4.54 -8.95
N LYS A 9 2.77 -4.18 -7.75
CA LYS A 9 3.58 -3.56 -6.70
C LYS A 9 3.79 -4.58 -5.58
N ASN A 10 5.00 -5.10 -5.52
CA ASN A 10 5.43 -6.00 -4.46
C ASN A 10 5.27 -5.28 -3.11
N PRO A 11 4.84 -5.96 -2.01
CA PRO A 11 4.64 -5.31 -0.72
C PRO A 11 5.90 -4.59 -0.20
N ALA A 12 7.09 -5.10 -0.53
CA ALA A 12 8.35 -4.45 -0.22
C ALA A 12 8.52 -3.07 -0.89
N GLU A 13 8.07 -2.92 -2.14
CA GLU A 13 8.09 -1.63 -2.83
C GLU A 13 7.07 -0.65 -2.25
N ILE A 14 5.88 -1.14 -1.88
CA ILE A 14 4.85 -0.30 -1.24
C ILE A 14 5.38 0.27 0.07
N VAL A 15 6.07 -0.54 0.88
CA VAL A 15 6.70 -0.10 2.13
C VAL A 15 7.84 0.88 1.87
N LYS A 16 8.63 0.67 0.80
CA LYS A 16 9.71 1.59 0.42
C LYS A 16 9.18 2.96 0.01
N ILE A 17 8.18 3.00 -0.87
CA ILE A 17 7.51 4.23 -1.33
C ILE A 17 6.83 4.95 -0.17
N LEU A 18 6.20 4.20 0.75
CA LEU A 18 5.60 4.76 1.96
C LEU A 18 6.65 5.45 2.84
N LYS A 19 7.80 4.80 3.08
CA LYS A 19 8.91 5.38 3.86
C LYS A 19 9.51 6.62 3.19
N GLU A 20 9.76 6.57 1.88
CA GLU A 20 10.28 7.71 1.13
C GLU A 20 9.31 8.90 1.17
N ASN A 21 8.00 8.67 0.97
CA ASN A 21 7.01 9.74 1.05
C ASN A 21 6.83 10.28 2.48
N MET A 22 6.91 9.44 3.52
CA MET A 22 6.88 9.92 4.90
C MET A 22 8.09 10.80 5.24
N ALA A 23 9.28 10.48 4.73
CA ALA A 23 10.47 11.31 4.92
C ALA A 23 10.33 12.70 4.24
N ILE A 24 9.58 12.78 3.13
CA ILE A 24 9.24 14.06 2.47
C ILE A 24 8.25 14.87 3.31
N LEU A 25 7.26 14.21 3.92
CA LEU A 25 6.31 14.84 4.84
C LEU A 25 7.03 15.39 6.09
N GLU A 26 7.97 14.64 6.66
CA GLU A 26 8.76 15.06 7.84
C GLU A 26 9.61 16.30 7.55
N LYS A 27 10.12 16.46 6.33
CA LYS A 27 10.92 17.64 5.94
C LYS A 27 10.10 18.90 5.64
N GLN A 28 8.75 18.82 5.61
CA GLN A 28 7.84 19.94 5.32
C GLN A 28 8.22 20.78 4.09
N GLU A 29 8.72 20.17 3.02
CA GLU A 29 8.85 20.87 1.74
C GLU A 29 7.46 21.22 1.18
N LYS A 30 7.32 22.34 0.45
CA LYS A 30 6.06 22.86 -0.15
C LYS A 30 5.29 21.90 -1.09
N LYS A 31 5.69 20.62 -1.19
CA LYS A 31 5.10 19.55 -2.01
C LYS A 31 4.43 18.44 -1.18
N THR A 32 4.17 18.66 0.11
CA THR A 32 3.49 17.76 1.07
C THR A 32 2.21 17.12 0.51
N ASP A 33 1.46 17.84 -0.31
CA ASP A 33 0.17 17.37 -0.88
C ASP A 33 0.32 16.12 -1.75
N LYS A 34 1.34 16.10 -2.63
CA LYS A 34 1.63 14.92 -3.48
C LYS A 34 2.12 13.73 -2.67
N ALA A 35 2.96 13.98 -1.66
CA ALA A 35 3.47 12.92 -0.79
C ALA A 35 2.34 12.30 0.05
N SER A 36 1.41 13.12 0.55
CA SER A 36 0.22 12.66 1.30
C SER A 36 -0.70 11.77 0.46
N GLU A 37 -0.93 12.14 -0.81
CA GLU A 37 -1.74 11.34 -1.72
C GLU A 37 -1.06 9.99 -2.08
N GLU A 38 0.27 9.99 -2.23
CA GLU A 38 1.05 8.75 -2.42
C GLU A 38 1.06 7.84 -1.19
N VAL A 39 1.18 8.41 0.02
CA VAL A 39 1.06 7.67 1.30
C VAL A 39 -0.31 6.99 1.37
N SER A 40 -1.38 7.73 1.05
CA SER A 40 -2.75 7.22 1.05
C SER A 40 -2.96 6.08 0.04
N LYS A 41 -2.40 6.20 -1.18
CA LYS A 41 -2.41 5.14 -2.20
C LYS A 41 -1.61 3.91 -1.76
N SER A 42 -0.45 4.11 -1.12
CA SER A 42 0.41 3.03 -0.64
C SER A 42 -0.24 2.25 0.50
N LEU A 43 -0.85 2.93 1.47
CA LEU A 43 -1.63 2.31 2.55
C LEU A 43 -2.84 1.54 2.02
N SER A 44 -3.56 2.10 1.05
CA SER A 44 -4.70 1.43 0.40
C SER A 44 -4.29 0.12 -0.28
N HIS A 45 -3.11 0.07 -0.91
CA HIS A 45 -2.58 -1.16 -1.50
C HIS A 45 -2.23 -2.20 -0.43
N LEU A 46 -1.57 -1.78 0.66
CA LEU A 46 -1.25 -2.65 1.79
C LEU A 46 -2.50 -3.25 2.43
N GLN A 47 -3.53 -2.42 2.70
CA GLN A 47 -4.81 -2.88 3.23
C GLN A 47 -5.47 -3.91 2.31
N LYS A 48 -5.52 -3.66 0.99
CA LYS A 48 -6.09 -4.60 0.02
C LYS A 48 -5.34 -5.93 0.01
N LEU A 49 -4.01 -5.89 0.07
CA LEU A 49 -3.17 -7.09 0.12
C LEU A 49 -3.42 -7.88 1.40
N TRP A 50 -3.54 -7.20 2.54
CA TRP A 50 -3.84 -7.82 3.83
C TRP A 50 -5.25 -8.42 3.88
N LEU A 51 -6.25 -7.72 3.35
CA LEU A 51 -7.62 -8.23 3.23
C LEU A 51 -7.71 -9.44 2.29
N SER A 52 -6.95 -9.42 1.19
CA SER A 52 -6.82 -10.55 0.28
C SER A 52 -6.23 -11.76 0.99
N TRP A 53 -5.10 -11.58 1.69
CA TRP A 53 -4.47 -12.63 2.48
C TRP A 53 -5.41 -13.18 3.55
N ARG A 54 -6.09 -12.30 4.29
CA ARG A 54 -7.10 -12.68 5.29
C ARG A 54 -8.20 -13.55 4.68
N LYS A 55 -8.78 -13.15 3.55
CA LYS A 55 -9.80 -13.94 2.84
C LYS A 55 -9.24 -15.28 2.36
N SER A 56 -8.02 -15.30 1.83
CA SER A 56 -7.37 -16.53 1.39
C SER A 56 -7.15 -17.50 2.56
N CYS A 57 -6.64 -17.03 3.70
CA CYS A 57 -6.48 -17.85 4.91
C CYS A 57 -7.84 -18.33 5.46
N THR A 58 -8.89 -17.52 5.35
CA THR A 58 -10.24 -17.91 5.81
C THR A 58 -10.87 -18.96 4.89
N THR A 59 -10.50 -18.97 3.60
CA THR A 59 -11.01 -19.93 2.60
C THR A 59 -10.32 -21.29 2.69
N VAL A 60 -9.10 -21.35 3.23
CA VAL A 60 -8.35 -22.60 3.46
C VAL A 60 -8.65 -23.21 4.83
N ALA A 61 -9.37 -22.49 5.69
CA ALA A 61 -9.76 -22.93 7.04
C ALA A 61 -11.11 -23.68 7.09
N PHE A 62 -11.67 -24.09 5.95
CA PHE A 62 -12.90 -24.89 5.84
C PHE A 62 -12.75 -26.00 4.82
#